data_AF-A0A1B0D867-F1
#
_entry.id   AF-A0A1B0D867-F1
#
_cell.length_a   1.000
_cell.length_b   1.000
_cell.length_c   1.000
_cell.angle_alpha   90.00
_cell.angle_beta   90.00
_cell.angle_gamma   90.00
#
_symmetry.space_group_name_H-M   'P 1'
#
loop_
_entity.id
_entity.type
_entity.pdbx_description
1 polymer ?
#
loop_
_entity_poly.entity_id
_entity_poly.type
_entity_poly.pdbx_seq_one_letter_code
_entity_poly.pdbx_strand_id
1 'polypeptide(L)'
;MNLIRFVLAMVNGVQLLYHHPSLGYQINFVLKRLEILHNDPKDLHRSSDIDIFLNSFCMWQRKLNPALDTDVMHFDHAVILTGLDLYVVGKNGRSVHKS
;
A
#
# COMPACT_ATOMS: atom_id res chain seq x y z
N MET A 1 -7.47 13.85 12.70
CA MET A 1 -8.58 13.92 11.71
C MET A 1 -8.16 14.19 10.27
N ASN A 2 -6.99 14.78 9.98
CA ASN A 2 -6.63 15.14 8.60
C ASN A 2 -6.13 13.93 7.75
N LEU A 3 -5.30 13.05 8.32
CA LEU A 3 -4.69 11.94 7.56
C LEU A 3 -5.72 10.96 6.98
N ILE A 4 -6.74 10.57 7.74
CA ILE A 4 -7.81 9.67 7.26
C ILE A 4 -8.53 10.30 6.06
N ARG A 5 -8.86 11.60 6.14
CA ARG A 5 -9.52 12.31 5.04
C ARG A 5 -8.64 12.36 3.80
N PHE A 6 -7.34 12.59 3.98
CA PHE A 6 -6.37 12.56 2.89
C PHE A 6 -6.34 11.20 2.19
N VAL A 7 -6.26 10.11 2.97
CA VAL A 7 -6.28 8.73 2.42
C VAL A 7 -7.59 8.44 1.70
N LEU A 8 -8.74 8.78 2.29
CA LEU A 8 -10.04 8.59 1.65
C LEU A 8 -10.18 9.41 0.36
N ALA A 9 -9.65 10.63 0.33
CA ALA A 9 -9.64 11.45 -0.88
C ALA A 9 -8.79 10.83 -2.01
N MET A 10 -7.63 10.25 -1.68
CA MET A 10 -6.82 9.52 -2.66
C MET A 10 -7.55 8.29 -3.20
N VAL A 11 -8.16 7.48 -2.33
CA VAL A 11 -8.93 6.29 -2.75
C VAL A 11 -10.12 6.70 -3.63
N ASN A 12 -10.82 7.79 -3.29
CA ASN A 12 -11.89 8.33 -4.13
C ASN A 12 -11.37 8.82 -5.49
N GLY A 13 -10.20 9.45 -5.53
CA GLY A 13 -9.55 9.86 -6.78
C GLY A 13 -9.20 8.67 -7.66
N VAL A 14 -8.65 7.60 -7.09
CA VAL A 14 -8.38 6.33 -7.79
C VAL A 14 -9.69 5.73 -8.31
N GLN A 15 -10.74 5.67 -7.49
CA GLN A 15 -12.04 5.15 -7.93
C GLN A 15 -12.60 5.94 -9.12
N LEU A 16 -12.54 7.28 -9.08
CA LEU A 16 -12.98 8.13 -10.19
C LEU A 16 -12.19 7.85 -11.48
N LEU A 17 -10.87 7.65 -11.37
CA LEU A 17 -10.03 7.32 -12.53
C LEU A 17 -10.41 5.97 -13.14
N TYR A 18 -10.64 4.95 -12.32
CA TYR A 18 -10.97 3.60 -12.77
C TYR A 18 -12.44 3.41 -13.16
N HIS A 19 -13.31 4.35 -12.80
CA HIS A 19 -14.68 4.44 -13.33
C HIS A 19 -14.74 5.20 -14.67
N HIS A 20 -13.62 5.75 -15.15
CA HIS A 20 -13.61 6.49 -16.41
C HIS A 20 -13.97 5.55 -17.59
N PRO A 21 -14.91 5.94 -18.49
CA PRO A 21 -15.40 5.06 -19.55
C PRO A 21 -14.34 4.50 -20.49
N SER A 22 -13.20 5.21 -20.65
CA SER A 22 -12.09 4.76 -21.50
C SER A 22 -11.49 3.43 -21.06
N LEU A 23 -11.68 3.02 -19.80
CA LEU A 23 -11.19 1.75 -19.30
C LEU A 23 -11.97 0.56 -19.90
N GLY A 24 -13.24 0.78 -20.30
CA GLY A 24 -14.10 -0.25 -20.90
C GLY A 24 -14.69 -1.26 -19.92
N TYR A 25 -14.32 -1.19 -18.63
CA TYR A 25 -14.86 -2.01 -17.55
C TYR A 25 -14.90 -1.19 -16.25
N GLN A 26 -15.86 -1.50 -15.38
CA GLN A 26 -15.99 -0.83 -14.09
C GLN A 26 -15.23 -1.62 -13.03
N ILE A 27 -14.21 -0.99 -12.43
CA ILE A 27 -13.52 -1.52 -11.25
C ILE A 27 -13.98 -0.73 -10.03
N ASN A 28 -14.45 -1.43 -9.00
CA ASN A 28 -14.82 -0.81 -7.73
C ASN A 28 -13.70 -0.98 -6.70
N PHE A 29 -13.30 0.12 -6.07
CA PHE A 29 -12.30 0.12 -5.00
C PHE A 29 -13.01 0.24 -3.66
N VAL A 30 -12.88 -0.80 -2.81
CA VAL A 30 -13.52 -0.84 -1.49
C VAL A 30 -12.43 -0.89 -0.41
N LEU A 31 -12.48 0.05 0.54
CA LEU A 31 -11.56 0.08 1.65
C LEU A 31 -12.03 -0.85 2.78
N LYS A 32 -11.42 -2.03 2.88
CA LYS A 32 -11.72 -3.02 3.94
C LYS A 32 -11.10 -2.70 5.29
N ARG A 33 -9.87 -2.17 5.29
CA ARG A 33 -9.08 -1.89 6.49
C ARG A 33 -8.21 -0.67 6.28
N LEU A 34 -8.16 0.20 7.28
CA LEU A 34 -7.27 1.37 7.31
C LEU A 34 -6.51 1.39 8.64
N GLU A 35 -5.19 1.34 8.57
CA GLU A 35 -4.32 1.42 9.75
C GLU A 35 -3.41 2.64 9.70
N ILE A 36 -3.32 3.32 10.84
CA ILE A 36 -2.36 4.41 11.05
C ILE A 36 -1.32 3.91 12.05
N LEU A 37 -0.14 3.57 11.54
CA LEU A 37 0.99 3.12 12.33
C LEU A 37 1.67 4.34 12.96
N HIS A 38 1.51 4.51 14.27
CA HIS A 38 2.16 5.59 15.02
C HIS A 38 3.61 5.25 15.38
N ASN A 39 3.91 3.97 15.49
CA ASN A 39 5.25 3.41 15.67
C ASN A 39 5.40 2.23 14.71
N ASP A 40 6.63 1.91 14.31
CA ASP A 40 6.90 0.78 13.44
C ASP A 40 6.61 -0.53 14.20
N PRO A 41 5.69 -1.39 13.70
CA PRO A 41 5.47 -2.72 14.26
C PRO A 41 6.77 -3.53 14.26
N LYS A 42 6.96 -4.39 15.28
CA LYS A 42 8.17 -5.24 15.39
C LYS A 42 8.46 -6.07 14.14
N ASP A 43 7.41 -6.45 13.42
CA ASP A 43 7.47 -7.33 12.26
C ASP A 43 7.47 -6.57 10.92
N LEU A 44 7.50 -5.24 10.96
CA LEU A 44 7.60 -4.38 9.79
C LEU A 44 8.94 -3.63 9.83
N HIS A 45 9.93 -4.15 9.12
CA HIS A 45 11.21 -3.50 8.96
C HIS A 45 11.12 -2.36 7.94
N ARG A 46 11.15 -1.14 8.46
CA ARG A 46 11.16 0.09 7.67
C ARG A 46 12.58 0.36 7.13
N SER A 47 12.70 0.55 5.82
CA SER A 47 13.96 0.83 5.13
C SER A 47 13.76 1.87 4.02
N SER A 48 14.79 2.66 3.71
CA SER A 48 14.81 3.52 2.52
C SER A 48 15.15 2.72 1.25
N ASP A 49 15.71 1.51 1.37
CA ASP A 49 15.79 0.57 0.26
C ASP A 49 14.40 -0.03 -0.01
N ILE A 50 13.81 0.29 -1.16
CA ILE A 50 12.44 -0.08 -1.48
C ILE A 50 12.25 -1.60 -1.63
N ASP A 51 13.27 -2.34 -2.06
CA ASP A 51 13.15 -3.79 -2.23
C ASP A 51 13.07 -4.48 -0.86
N ILE A 52 13.89 -4.00 0.08
CA ILE A 52 13.87 -4.46 1.48
C ILE A 52 12.53 -4.10 2.12
N PHE A 53 12.10 -2.83 1.98
CA PHE A 53 10.87 -2.36 2.63
C PHE A 53 9.61 -3.05 2.07
N LEU A 54 9.53 -3.22 0.74
CA LEU A 54 8.41 -3.90 0.10
C LEU A 54 8.32 -5.36 0.52
N ASN A 55 9.44 -6.08 0.58
CA ASN A 55 9.44 -7.47 1.04
C ASN A 55 8.98 -7.57 2.51
N SER A 56 9.48 -6.68 3.39
CA SER A 56 9.03 -6.66 4.77
C SER A 56 7.55 -6.34 4.90
N PHE A 57 7.04 -5.38 4.12
CA PHE A 57 5.62 -5.02 4.11
C PHE A 57 4.76 -6.20 3.64
N CYS A 58 5.17 -6.90 2.56
CA CYS A 58 4.48 -8.08 2.06
C CYS A 58 4.38 -9.20 3.10
N MET A 59 5.45 -9.45 3.87
CA MET A 59 5.42 -10.44 4.95
C MET A 59 4.51 -10.01 6.10
N TRP A 60 4.54 -8.73 6.47
CA TRP A 60 3.74 -8.18 7.55
C TRP A 60 2.24 -8.19 7.22
N GLN A 61 1.85 -7.65 6.06
CA GLN A 61 0.43 -7.59 5.65
C GLN A 61 -0.20 -8.99 5.55
N ARG A 62 0.58 -9.99 5.11
CA ARG A 62 0.07 -11.36 4.95
C ARG A 62 -0.33 -11.99 6.29
N LYS A 63 0.33 -11.63 7.39
CA LYS A 63 -0.05 -12.08 8.74
C LYS A 63 -1.39 -11.49 9.20
N LEU A 64 -1.80 -10.38 8.59
CA LEU A 64 -3.03 -9.66 8.91
C LEU A 64 -4.20 -10.02 7.99
N ASN A 65 -3.94 -10.74 6.89
CA ASN A 65 -4.94 -11.12 5.90
C ASN A 65 -5.48 -12.54 6.19
N PRO A 66 -6.77 -12.72 6.49
CA PRO A 66 -7.40 -14.04 6.50
C PRO A 66 -7.12 -14.80 5.20
N ALA A 67 -6.89 -16.11 5.29
CA ALA A 67 -6.50 -16.91 4.12
C ALA A 67 -7.65 -17.23 3.15
N LEU A 68 -8.90 -17.11 3.61
CA LEU A 68 -10.08 -17.42 2.81
C LEU A 68 -10.67 -16.12 2.26
N ASP A 69 -10.82 -16.05 0.94
CA ASP A 69 -11.44 -14.91 0.25
C ASP A 69 -12.91 -14.67 0.65
N THR A 70 -13.54 -15.67 1.26
CA THR A 70 -14.90 -15.56 1.81
C THR A 70 -14.96 -14.84 3.15
N ASP A 71 -13.83 -14.61 3.81
CA ASP A 71 -13.78 -13.84 5.05
C ASP A 71 -14.03 -12.35 4.75
N VAL A 72 -14.92 -11.72 5.51
CA VAL A 72 -15.29 -10.31 5.30
C VAL A 72 -14.12 -9.35 5.50
N MET A 73 -13.12 -9.75 6.29
CA MET A 73 -11.89 -9.00 6.58
C MET A 73 -10.74 -9.35 5.62
N HIS A 74 -10.92 -10.32 4.71
CA HIS A 74 -9.98 -10.57 3.63
C HIS A 74 -9.87 -9.35 2.72
N PHE A 75 -8.65 -9.06 2.26
CA PHE A 75 -8.37 -8.02 1.28
C PHE A 75 -7.52 -8.55 0.13
N ASP A 76 -7.88 -8.16 -1.10
CA ASP A 76 -7.19 -8.58 -2.33
C ASP A 76 -5.82 -7.90 -2.49
N HIS A 77 -5.75 -6.65 -2.04
CA HIS A 77 -4.57 -5.80 -2.17
C HIS A 77 -4.28 -5.05 -0.87
N ALA A 78 -2.99 -4.89 -0.57
CA ALA A 78 -2.50 -4.04 0.52
C ALA A 78 -1.57 -2.95 -0.04
N VAL A 79 -1.73 -1.72 0.46
CA VAL A 79 -0.92 -0.57 0.06
C VAL A 79 -0.37 0.09 1.32
N ILE A 80 0.92 0.45 1.30
CA ILE A 80 1.56 1.24 2.35
C ILE A 80 1.89 2.62 1.82
N LEU A 81 1.52 3.65 2.58
CA LEU A 81 1.90 5.03 2.33
C LEU A 81 3.00 5.40 3.31
N THR A 82 4.12 5.91 2.79
CA THR A 82 5.27 6.29 3.61
C THR A 82 5.76 7.68 3.23
N GLY A 83 6.24 8.43 4.22
CA GLY A 83 6.97 9.68 4.00
C GLY A 83 8.48 9.49 3.90
N LEU A 84 8.96 8.24 3.79
CA LEU A 84 10.37 7.98 3.52
C LEU A 84 10.71 8.39 2.08
N ASP A 85 11.89 8.96 1.92
CA ASP A 85 12.56 9.00 0.63
C ASP A 85 13.11 7.60 0.34
N LEU A 86 12.56 6.96 -0.70
CA LEU A 86 12.87 5.59 -1.08
C LEU A 86 13.87 5.60 -2.24
N TYR A 87 14.80 4.64 -2.23
CA TYR A 87 15.71 4.38 -3.35
C TYR A 87 15.62 2.93 -3.82
N VAL A 88 15.93 2.72 -5.10
CA VAL A 88 16.14 1.40 -5.69
C VAL A 88 17.64 1.17 -5.85
N VAL A 89 18.13 -0.02 -5.51
CA VAL A 89 19.49 -0.43 -5.83
C VAL A 89 19.50 -1.10 -7.20
N GLY A 90 20.13 -0.44 -8.17
CA GLY A 90 20.29 -1.00 -9.52
C GLY A 90 21.22 -2.22 -9.53
N LYS A 91 21.17 -3.01 -10.60
CA LYS A 91 22.04 -4.19 -10.80
C LYS A 91 23.55 -3.89 -10.75
N ASN A 92 23.94 -2.63 -10.88
CA ASN A 92 25.31 -2.14 -10.77
C ASN A 92 25.67 -1.63 -9.36
N GLY A 93 24.81 -1.82 -8.36
CA GLY A 93 25.00 -1.37 -6.98
C GLY A 93 24.76 0.13 -6.77
N ARG A 94 24.29 0.88 -7.77
CA ARG A 94 23.99 2.31 -7.62
C ARG A 94 22.57 2.51 -7.10
N SER A 95 22.43 3.33 -6.07
CA SER A 95 21.13 3.76 -5.56
C SER A 95 20.55 4.89 -6.41
N VAL A 96 19.29 4.76 -6.79
CA VAL A 96 18.52 5.80 -7.48
C VAL A 96 17.29 6.11 -6.64
N HIS A 97 17.17 7.37 -6.23
CA HIS A 97 16.02 7.85 -5.45
C HIS A 97 14.77 7.86 -6.33
N LYS A 98 13.66 7.36 -5.79
CA LYS A 98 12.33 7.39 -6.39
C LYS A 98 11.59 8.54 -5.73
N SER A 99 11.76 9.74 -6.30
CA SER A 99 10.96 10.91 -5.96
C SER A 99 9.51 10.76 -6.42
#